data_AF-A0A3D2WHN8-F1
#
_entry.id   AF-A0A3D2WHN8-F1
#
_cell.length_a   1.000
_cell.length_b   1.000
_cell.length_c   1.000
_cell.angle_alpha   90.00
_cell.angle_beta   90.00
_cell.angle_gamma   90.00
#
_symmetry.space_group_name_H-M   'P 1'
#
loop_
_entity.id
_entity.type
_entity.pdbx_description
1 polymer ?
#
loop_
_entity_poly.entity_id
_entity_poly.type
_entity_poly.pdbx_seq_one_letter_code
_entity_poly.pdbx_strand_id
1 'polypeptide(L)' 'MALKPTIYRARVSLNDIDHDKYESISVTLALHPSETLERMMIRLLAYCLNFQEFITFTKGLSTPDEP' A
#
# COMPACT_ATOMS: atom_id res chain seq x y z
N MET A 1 -7.19 -22.71 -10.49
CA MET A 1 -7.96 -21.78 -9.64
C MET A 1 -6.98 -20.78 -9.05
N ALA A 2 -7.20 -19.48 -9.21
CA ALA A 2 -6.37 -18.47 -8.57
C ALA A 2 -6.67 -18.45 -7.06
N LEU A 3 -5.63 -18.52 -6.24
CA LEU A 3 -5.74 -18.36 -4.79
C LEU A 3 -6.27 -16.95 -4.50
N LYS A 4 -7.21 -16.83 -3.55
CA LYS A 4 -7.76 -15.53 -3.15
C LYS A 4 -6.65 -14.72 -2.45
N PRO A 5 -6.57 -13.40 -2.68
CA PRO A 5 -5.62 -12.57 -1.97
C PRO A 5 -5.97 -12.48 -0.48
N THR A 6 -4.96 -12.34 0.37
CA THR A 6 -5.14 -12.05 1.80
C THR A 6 -5.32 -10.54 1.98
N ILE A 7 -6.35 -10.12 2.73
CA ILE A 7 -6.64 -8.70 2.94
C ILE A 7 -6.05 -8.23 4.27
N TYR A 8 -5.22 -7.19 4.20
CA TYR A 8 -4.67 -6.49 5.35
C TYR A 8 -5.30 -5.10 5.47
N ARG A 9 -5.53 -4.65 6.71
CA ARG A 9 -5.96 -3.29 7.01
C ARG A 9 -4.90 -2.64 7.88
N ALA A 10 -4.28 -1.58 7.36
CA ALA A 10 -3.26 -0.83 8.09
C ALA A 10 -3.81 0.55 8.46
N ARG A 11 -3.51 0.98 9.68
CA ARG A 11 -3.68 2.36 10.12
C ARG A 11 -2.29 2.93 10.35
N VAL A 12 -1.99 4.03 9.67
CA VAL A 12 -0.68 4.67 9.70
C VAL A 12 -0.85 6.09 10.21
N SER A 13 -0.08 6.43 11.24
CA SER A 13 0.14 7.82 11.62
C SER A 13 1.38 8.32 10.88
N LEU A 14 1.17 9.16 9.87
CA LEU A 14 2.25 9.75 9.07
C LEU A 14 2.59 11.12 9.65
N ASN A 15 3.81 11.26 10.16
CA ASN A 15 4.37 12.52 10.65
C ASN A 15 5.61 12.85 9.81
N ASP A 16 5.40 13.58 8.72
CA ASP A 16 6.45 14.03 7.83
C ASP A 16 6.77 15.50 8.14
N ILE A 17 7.81 15.69 8.96
CA ILE A 17 8.24 16.99 9.47
C ILE A 17 8.84 17.84 8.34
N ASP A 18 9.52 17.21 7.38
CA ASP A 18 10.20 17.91 6.29
C ASP A 18 9.20 18.61 5.35
N HIS A 19 7.96 18.09 5.27
CA HIS A 19 6.89 18.63 4.44
C HIS A 19 5.67 19.14 5.23
N ASP A 20 5.77 19.26 6.55
CA ASP A 20 4.68 19.67 7.46
C ASP A 20 3.37 18.86 7.30
N LYS A 21 3.47 17.56 6.98
CA LYS A 21 2.30 16.67 6.81
C LYS A 21 2.11 15.79 8.04
N TYR A 22 0.91 15.88 8.63
CA TYR A 22 0.54 15.11 9.81
C TYR A 22 -0.82 14.46 9.59
N GLU A 23 -0.80 13.20 9.17
CA GLU A 23 -1.98 12.52 8.63
C GLU A 23 -2.25 11.18 9.33
N SER A 24 -3.53 10.87 9.47
CA SER A 24 -3.99 9.56 9.97
C SER A 24 -4.62 8.77 8.83
N ILE A 25 -3.83 7.88 8.24
CA ILE A 25 -4.18 7.18 7.01
C ILE A 25 -4.72 5.78 7.35
N SER A 26 -5.86 5.42 6.78
CA SER A 26 -6.37 4.05 6.81
C SER A 26 -6.34 3.45 5.41
N VAL A 27 -5.56 2.39 5.20
CA VAL A 27 -5.44 1.72 3.90
C VAL A 27 -5.80 0.23 4.00
N THR A 28 -6.39 -0.28 2.93
CA THR A 28 -6.66 -1.71 2.75
C THR A 28 -5.76 -2.25 1.65
N LEU A 29 -4.98 -3.27 1.96
CA LEU A 29 -3.99 -3.89 1.08
C LEU A 29 -4.46 -5.31 0.73
N ALA A 30 -4.44 -5.63 -0.57
CA ALA A 30 -4.55 -7.01 -1.02
C ALA A 30 -3.14 -7.57 -1.24
N LEU A 31 -2.82 -8.67 -0.54
CA LEU A 31 -1.61 -9.46 -0.74
C LEU A 31 -1.91 -10.55 -1.77
N HIS A 32 -1.33 -10.43 -2.95
CA HIS A 32 -1.44 -11.46 -3.98
C HIS A 32 -0.70 -12.74 -3.50
N PRO A 33 -1.17 -13.96 -3.84
CA PRO A 33 -0.52 -15.21 -3.39
C PRO A 33 0.96 -15.35 -3.80
N SER A 34 1.37 -14.69 -4.89
CA SER A 34 2.77 -14.63 -5.34
C SER A 34 3.56 -13.46 -4.75
N GLU A 35 2.93 -12.67 -3.87
CA GLU A 35 3.58 -11.57 -3.18
C GLU A 35 4.04 -11.99 -1.79
N THR A 36 5.29 -11.67 -1.47
CA THR A 36 5.84 -11.83 -0.12
C THR A 36 5.35 -10.70 0.81
N LEU A 37 5.29 -10.95 2.12
CA LEU A 37 4.93 -9.91 3.09
C LEU A 37 5.89 -8.72 3.04
N GLU A 38 7.18 -8.96 2.85
CA GLU A 38 8.22 -7.94 2.74
C GLU A 38 7.93 -6.98 1.58
N ARG A 39 7.61 -7.51 0.40
CA ARG A 39 7.20 -6.70 -0.76
C ARG A 39 5.93 -5.88 -0.46
N MET A 40 4.94 -6.46 0.20
CA MET A 40 3.74 -5.72 0.60
C MET A 40 4.06 -4.57 1.57
N MET A 41 4.95 -4.81 2.55
CA MET A 41 5.38 -3.77 3.48
C MET A 41 6.18 -2.66 2.79
N ILE A 42 6.99 -3.00 1.77
CA ILE A 42 7.66 -1.99 0.93
C ILE A 42 6.64 -1.15 0.15
N ARG A 43 5.55 -1.75 -0.37
CA ARG A 43 4.47 -0.98 -1.01
C ARG A 43 3.81 -0.01 -0.03
N LEU A 44 3.55 -0.44 1.20
CA LEU A 44 3.02 0.45 2.25
C LEU A 44 3.99 1.59 2.56
N LEU A 45 5.29 1.29 2.69
CA LEU A 45 6.30 2.31 2.91
C LEU A 45 6.36 3.32 1.76
N ALA A 46 6.37 2.84 0.51
CA ALA A 46 6.37 3.69 -0.68
C ALA A 46 5.14 4.59 -0.74
N TYR A 47 3.96 4.07 -0.36
CA TYR A 47 2.73 4.86 -0.25
C TYR A 47 2.87 5.99 0.78
N CYS A 48 3.43 5.72 1.95
CA CYS A 48 3.64 6.73 2.99
C CYS A 48 4.65 7.79 2.56
N LEU A 49 5.77 7.39 1.95
CA LEU A 49 6.82 8.31 1.48
C LEU A 49 6.34 9.22 0.35
N ASN A 50 5.40 8.77 -0.47
CA ASN A 50 4.85 9.53 -1.58
C ASN A 50 3.41 9.98 -1.33
N PHE A 51 3.03 10.13 -0.06
CA PHE A 51 1.65 10.44 0.29
C PHE A 51 1.22 11.81 -0.27
N GLN A 52 0.17 11.80 -1.09
CA GLN A 52 -0.41 12.96 -1.73
C GLN A 52 -1.88 12.70 -2.06
N GLU A 53 -2.60 13.74 -2.45
CA GLU A 53 -3.99 13.61 -2.87
C GLU A 53 -4.12 12.61 -4.04
N PHE A 54 -5.17 11.76 -3.98
CA PHE A 54 -5.50 10.74 -4.98
C PHE A 54 -4.53 9.55 -5.15
N ILE A 55 -3.48 9.41 -4.33
CA ILE A 55 -2.65 8.20 -4.36
C ILE A 55 -3.43 6.98 -3.86
N THR A 56 -3.42 5.90 -4.64
CA THR A 56 -4.17 4.66 -4.36
C THR A 56 -3.36 3.42 -4.75
N PHE A 57 -3.64 2.29 -4.09
CA PHE A 57 -3.12 0.99 -4.52
C PHE A 57 -3.93 0.45 -5.70
N THR A 58 -3.26 -0.15 -6.67
CA THR A 58 -3.88 -0.81 -7.82
C THR A 58 -3.87 -2.34 -7.63
N LYS A 59 -4.24 -3.11 -8.68
CA LYS A 59 -4.19 -4.57 -8.66
C LYS A 59 -2.76 -5.14 -8.76
N GLY A 60 -1.77 -4.31 -9.14
CA GLY A 60 -0.35 -4.64 -9.18
C GLY A 60 -0.08 -6.01 -9.80
N LEU A 61 0.49 -6.95 -9.03
CA LEU A 61 0.86 -8.29 -9.49
C LEU A 61 -0.28 -9.12 -10.14
N SER A 62 -1.54 -8.74 -9.93
CA SER A 62 -2.68 -9.40 -10.60
C SER A 62 -2.92 -8.88 -12.02
N THR A 63 -2.42 -7.69 -12.36
CA THR A 63 -2.56 -7.03 -13.66
C THR A 63 -1.20 -6.43 -14.07
N PRO A 64 -0.42 -7.09 -14.95
CA PRO A 64 0.94 -6.67 -15.30
C PRO A 64 1.06 -5.23 -15.84
N ASP A 65 -0.02 -4.69 -16.39
CA ASP A 65 -0.08 -3.33 -16.95
C ASP A 65 -0.43 -2.24 -15.91
N GLU A 66 -0.75 -2.64 -14.68
CA GLU A 66 -0.98 -1.72 -13.56
C GLU A 66 0.25 -1.67 -12.63
N PRO A 67 0.61 -0.50 -12.08
CA PRO A 67 1.74 -0.34 -11.16
C PRO A 67 1.54 -1.04 -9.81
#